data_AF-A0A1I7HAH5-F1
#
_entry.id   AF-A0A1I7HAH5-F1
#
_cell.length_a   1.000
_cell.length_b   1.000
_cell.length_c   1.000
_cell.angle_alpha   90.00
_cell.angle_beta   90.00
_cell.angle_gamma   90.00
#
_symmetry.space_group_name_H-M   'P 1'
#
loop_
_entity.id
_entity.type
_entity.pdbx_description
1 polymer ?
#
loop_
_entity_poly.entity_id
_entity_poly.type
_entity_poly.pdbx_seq_one_letter_code
_entity_poly.pdbx_strand_id
1 'polypeptide(L)'
;MMMGTALEIVSFLMGQDKQKLWDIEEHKEKKRRSLSSNSYYWKLLEELTIVTHVPKMKIHNLYLRQVGQTERVGDKPIFMLLPDDDATEEQVLLASTYHLAPRRETKQGTDGKTYRWYVMLRGSSTFSVEEMNMLVDLAVQDAKAQGIETLTFDELARIRELELANEQKNKGNINTTSS
;
A
#
# COMPACT_ATOMS: atom_id res chain seq x y z
N MET A 1 29.11 -8.52 -12.40
CA MET A 1 28.34 -9.78 -12.53
C MET A 1 28.08 -10.00 -14.00
N MET A 2 28.56 -11.10 -14.58
CA MET A 2 28.26 -11.45 -15.96
C MET A 2 26.86 -12.06 -16.00
N MET A 3 26.02 -11.65 -16.95
CA MET A 3 24.70 -12.25 -17.19
C MET A 3 24.66 -12.73 -18.64
N GLY A 4 24.09 -13.92 -18.84
CA GLY A 4 23.96 -14.55 -20.13
C GLY A 4 23.30 -15.91 -19.98
N THR A 5 22.97 -16.51 -21.11
CA THR A 5 22.58 -17.92 -21.16
C THR A 5 23.73 -18.81 -20.69
N ALA A 6 23.42 -20.07 -20.36
CA ALA A 6 24.44 -21.05 -19.97
C ALA A 6 25.56 -21.15 -21.02
N LEU A 7 25.22 -21.10 -22.31
CA LEU A 7 26.21 -21.19 -23.39
C LEU A 7 27.12 -19.95 -23.42
N GLU A 8 26.57 -18.75 -23.29
CA GLU A 8 27.34 -17.51 -23.27
C GLU A 8 28.26 -17.44 -22.05
N ILE A 9 27.76 -17.84 -20.88
CA ILE A 9 28.53 -17.90 -19.64
C ILE A 9 29.70 -18.89 -19.79
N VAL A 10 29.45 -20.10 -20.31
CA VAL A 10 30.50 -21.10 -20.55
C VAL A 10 31.55 -20.57 -21.53
N SER A 11 31.13 -20.00 -22.66
CA SER A 11 32.06 -19.44 -23.66
C SER A 11 32.92 -18.32 -23.08
N PHE A 12 32.36 -17.46 -22.23
CA PHE A 12 33.11 -16.42 -21.55
C PHE A 12 34.14 -16.99 -20.57
N LEU A 13 33.73 -17.94 -19.72
CA LEU A 13 34.61 -18.55 -18.71
C LEU A 13 35.78 -19.31 -19.33
N MET A 14 35.59 -19.91 -20.51
CA MET A 14 36.66 -20.59 -21.25
C MET A 14 37.81 -19.64 -21.65
N GLY A 15 37.53 -18.34 -21.81
CA GLY A 15 38.54 -17.32 -22.13
C GLY A 15 39.22 -16.69 -20.91
N GLN A 16 38.86 -17.10 -19.69
CA GLN A 16 39.40 -16.53 -18.46
C GLN A 16 40.59 -17.34 -17.92
N ASP A 17 41.32 -16.74 -16.98
CA ASP A 17 42.33 -17.45 -16.19
C ASP A 17 41.68 -18.60 -15.41
N LYS A 18 42.22 -19.81 -15.62
CA LYS A 18 41.72 -21.06 -15.04
C LYS A 18 41.99 -21.18 -13.54
N GLN A 19 42.87 -20.37 -12.97
CA GLN A 19 43.17 -20.38 -11.54
C GLN A 19 42.30 -19.40 -10.74
N LYS A 20 41.51 -18.55 -11.43
CA LYS A 20 40.64 -17.57 -10.80
C LYS A 20 39.33 -18.22 -10.36
N LEU A 21 38.92 -17.98 -9.11
CA LEU A 21 37.63 -18.43 -8.60
C LEU A 21 36.50 -17.51 -9.08
N TRP A 22 35.36 -18.10 -9.43
CA TRP A 22 34.17 -17.41 -9.89
C TRP A 22 32.95 -17.93 -9.14
N ASP A 23 32.13 -17.01 -8.64
CA ASP A 23 30.80 -17.32 -8.14
C ASP A 23 29.79 -17.20 -9.29
N ILE A 24 28.94 -18.22 -9.45
CA ILE A 24 27.84 -18.24 -10.42
C ILE A 24 26.54 -18.38 -9.65
N GLU A 25 25.62 -17.44 -9.87
CA GLU A 25 24.28 -17.47 -9.31
C GLU A 25 23.25 -17.50 -10.45
N GLU A 26 22.19 -18.30 -10.31
CA GLU A 26 21.09 -18.31 -11.27
C GLU A 26 20.41 -16.94 -11.28
N HIS A 27 20.46 -16.26 -12.43
CA HIS A 27 19.74 -15.00 -12.59
C HIS A 27 18.24 -15.27 -12.71
N LYS A 28 17.54 -15.13 -11.59
CA LYS A 28 16.08 -15.02 -11.60
C LYS A 28 15.73 -13.63 -12.08
N GLU A 29 15.19 -13.50 -13.29
CA GLU A 29 14.51 -12.28 -13.67
C GLU A 29 13.54 -11.94 -12.54
N LYS A 30 13.77 -10.82 -11.85
CA LYS A 30 12.71 -10.22 -11.06
C LYS A 30 11.63 -9.91 -12.08
N LYS A 31 10.61 -10.78 -12.20
CA LYS A 31 9.44 -10.54 -13.04
C LYS A 31 9.16 -9.06 -12.94
N ARG A 32 9.30 -8.34 -14.06
CA ARG A 32 8.98 -6.91 -14.14
C ARG A 32 7.61 -6.82 -13.49
N ARG A 33 7.53 -6.30 -12.26
CA ARG A 33 6.33 -6.50 -11.44
C ARG A 33 5.19 -5.96 -12.31
N SER A 34 4.27 -6.84 -12.70
CA SER A 34 3.03 -6.40 -13.31
C SER A 34 2.48 -5.31 -12.40
N LEU A 35 2.06 -4.19 -12.99
CA LEU A 35 1.47 -3.09 -12.24
C LEU A 35 0.45 -3.66 -11.25
N SER A 36 0.75 -3.55 -9.97
CA SER A 36 -0.12 -4.04 -8.89
C SER A 36 -1.09 -2.94 -8.50
N SER A 37 -2.23 -3.31 -7.92
CA SER A 37 -3.21 -2.36 -7.39
C SER A 37 -2.56 -1.36 -6.44
N ASN A 38 -1.66 -1.83 -5.57
CA ASN A 38 -0.91 -0.97 -4.66
C ASN A 38 0.01 0.02 -5.40
N SER A 39 0.80 -0.43 -6.38
CA SER A 39 1.69 0.49 -7.12
C SER A 39 0.90 1.51 -7.95
N TYR A 40 -0.22 1.07 -8.54
CA TYR A 40 -1.10 1.95 -9.31
C TYR A 40 -1.79 2.98 -8.42
N TYR A 41 -2.27 2.57 -7.25
CA TYR A 41 -2.84 3.47 -6.24
C TYR A 41 -1.88 4.61 -5.88
N TRP A 42 -0.63 4.29 -5.51
CA TRP A 42 0.34 5.32 -5.13
C TRP A 42 0.68 6.25 -6.30
N LYS A 43 0.74 5.74 -7.53
CA LYS A 43 0.92 6.57 -8.73
C LYS A 43 -0.23 7.58 -8.89
N LEU A 44 -1.48 7.15 -8.74
CA LEU A 44 -2.63 8.07 -8.79
C LEU A 44 -2.56 9.14 -7.70
N LEU A 45 -2.13 8.79 -6.49
CA LEU A 45 -1.95 9.76 -5.41
C LEU A 45 -0.85 10.79 -5.72
N GLU A 46 0.22 10.38 -6.40
CA GLU A 46 1.26 11.31 -6.88
C GLU A 46 0.70 12.30 -7.90
N GLU A 47 -0.07 11.82 -8.88
CA GLU A 47 -0.73 12.67 -9.88
C GLU A 47 -1.77 13.60 -9.25
N LEU A 48 -2.59 13.10 -8.32
CA LEU A 48 -3.54 13.90 -7.55
C LEU A 48 -2.84 14.96 -6.71
N THR A 49 -1.68 14.66 -6.11
CA THR A 49 -0.90 15.65 -5.34
C THR A 49 -0.46 16.81 -6.24
N ILE A 50 -0.06 16.52 -7.48
CA ILE A 50 0.38 17.55 -8.43
C ILE A 50 -0.78 18.50 -8.78
N VAL A 51 -1.96 17.96 -9.08
CA VAL A 51 -3.11 18.77 -9.53
C VAL A 51 -3.82 19.49 -8.37
N THR A 52 -3.96 18.83 -7.22
CA THR A 52 -4.73 19.38 -6.09
C THR A 52 -3.88 20.16 -5.09
N HIS A 53 -2.55 20.02 -5.16
CA HIS A 53 -1.60 20.49 -4.14
C HIS A 53 -1.85 19.95 -2.72
N VAL A 54 -2.63 18.87 -2.59
CA VAL A 54 -2.85 18.18 -1.31
C VAL A 54 -1.78 17.10 -1.15
N PRO A 55 -1.06 17.03 -0.01
CA PRO A 55 -0.04 16.01 0.20
C PRO A 55 -0.59 14.58 0.10
N LYS A 56 0.15 13.69 -0.56
CA LYS A 56 -0.24 12.29 -0.76
C LYS A 56 -0.72 11.57 0.51
N MET A 57 -0.09 11.84 1.65
CA MET A 57 -0.46 11.20 2.92
C MET A 57 -1.81 11.67 3.44
N LYS A 58 -2.15 12.94 3.21
CA LYS A 58 -3.46 13.49 3.54
C LYS A 58 -4.56 12.85 2.69
N ILE A 59 -4.34 12.72 1.38
CA ILE A 59 -5.26 12.00 0.47
C ILE A 59 -5.41 10.54 0.94
N HIS A 60 -4.29 9.85 1.19
CA HIS A 60 -4.29 8.46 1.65
C HIS A 60 -5.09 8.28 2.95
N ASN A 61 -4.84 9.10 3.96
CA ASN A 61 -5.52 9.03 5.25
C ASN A 61 -7.01 9.37 5.15
N LEU A 62 -7.40 10.29 4.27
CA LEU A 62 -8.81 10.54 3.97
C LEU A 62 -9.48 9.32 3.32
N TYR A 63 -8.83 8.64 2.39
CA TYR A 63 -9.38 7.42 1.81
C TYR A 63 -9.45 6.26 2.80
N LEU A 64 -8.44 6.08 3.66
CA LEU A 64 -8.51 5.08 4.73
C LEU A 64 -9.71 5.32 5.66
N ARG A 65 -10.03 6.58 5.96
CA ARG A 65 -11.23 6.94 6.74
C ARG A 65 -12.53 6.54 6.04
N GLN A 66 -12.58 6.63 4.72
CA GLN A 66 -13.75 6.21 3.93
C GLN A 66 -13.89 4.68 3.87
N VAL A 67 -12.78 3.97 3.71
CA VAL A 67 -12.78 2.49 3.72
C VAL A 67 -13.09 1.95 5.12
N GLY A 68 -12.63 2.61 6.18
CA GLY A 68 -13.12 2.39 7.55
C GLY A 68 -12.60 1.14 8.26
N GLN A 69 -11.54 0.49 7.76
CA GLN A 69 -10.95 -0.68 8.43
C GLN A 69 -10.21 -0.26 9.70
N THR A 70 -10.72 -0.67 10.86
CA THR A 70 -10.13 -0.34 12.17
C THR A 70 -9.02 -1.30 12.56
N GLU A 71 -7.94 -0.77 13.13
CA GLU A 71 -6.91 -1.56 13.81
C GLU A 71 -7.45 -2.08 15.15
N ARG A 72 -7.13 -3.32 15.51
CA ARG A 72 -7.71 -4.00 16.69
C ARG A 72 -6.65 -4.75 17.49
N VAL A 73 -6.84 -4.79 18.81
CA VAL A 73 -6.13 -5.72 19.71
C VAL A 73 -7.16 -6.74 20.19
N GLY A 74 -7.02 -7.98 19.73
CA GLY A 74 -8.11 -8.96 19.80
C GLY A 74 -9.35 -8.42 19.08
N ASP A 75 -10.51 -8.50 19.73
CA ASP A 75 -11.77 -8.03 19.15
C ASP A 75 -12.07 -6.56 19.45
N LYS A 76 -11.14 -5.79 20.01
CA LYS A 76 -11.39 -4.39 20.43
C LYS A 76 -10.61 -3.40 19.57
N PRO A 77 -11.27 -2.37 19.01
CA PRO A 77 -10.57 -1.32 18.27
C PRO A 77 -9.70 -0.47 19.21
N ILE A 78 -8.60 0.05 18.66
CA ILE A 78 -7.69 0.94 19.40
C ILE A 78 -8.22 2.37 19.31
N PHE A 79 -8.36 3.02 20.46
CA PHE A 79 -8.76 4.42 20.56
C PHE A 79 -7.66 5.27 21.17
N MET A 80 -7.61 6.52 20.76
CA MET A 80 -6.70 7.52 21.30
C MET A 80 -7.40 8.86 21.48
N LEU A 81 -6.96 9.62 22.48
CA LEU A 81 -7.53 10.90 22.85
C LEU A 81 -6.51 11.99 22.51
N LEU A 82 -6.85 12.87 21.59
CA LEU A 82 -5.99 13.95 21.11
C LEU A 82 -6.68 15.31 21.30
N PRO A 83 -5.93 16.44 21.35
CA PRO A 83 -6.54 17.76 21.35
C PRO A 83 -7.53 17.94 20.18
N ASP A 84 -8.66 18.60 20.46
CA ASP A 84 -9.70 18.87 19.48
C ASP A 84 -9.44 20.22 18.79
N ASP A 85 -8.40 20.27 17.96
CA ASP A 85 -8.01 21.45 17.19
C ASP A 85 -7.52 21.10 15.77
N ASP A 86 -7.57 22.09 14.88
CA ASP A 86 -7.22 21.93 13.46
C ASP A 86 -5.74 21.56 13.25
N ALA A 87 -4.84 22.03 14.13
CA ALA A 87 -3.42 21.72 14.04
C ALA A 87 -3.16 20.23 14.30
N THR A 88 -3.87 19.65 15.26
CA THR A 88 -3.83 18.23 15.58
C THR A 88 -4.42 17.41 14.43
N GLU A 89 -5.58 17.80 13.90
CA GLU A 89 -6.18 17.12 12.74
C GLU A 89 -5.27 17.14 11.51
N GLU A 90 -4.62 18.28 11.23
CA GLU A 90 -3.65 18.37 10.12
C GLU A 90 -2.47 17.42 10.32
N GLN A 91 -1.89 17.38 11.52
CA GLN A 91 -0.79 16.45 11.84
C GLN A 91 -1.21 14.99 11.68
N VAL A 92 -2.41 14.65 12.15
CA VAL A 92 -2.99 13.32 12.01
C VAL A 92 -3.14 12.95 10.53
N LEU A 93 -3.66 13.87 9.70
CA LEU A 93 -3.83 13.64 8.28
C LEU A 93 -2.51 13.52 7.52
N LEU A 94 -1.44 14.18 7.98
CA LEU A 94 -0.12 14.11 7.35
C LEU A 94 0.75 12.95 7.84
N ALA A 95 0.34 12.25 8.90
CA ALA A 95 1.10 11.16 9.48
C ALA A 95 1.27 9.97 8.51
N SER A 96 2.48 9.41 8.49
CA SER A 96 2.84 8.23 7.68
C SER A 96 3.03 6.94 8.48
N THR A 97 3.12 7.04 9.81
CA THR A 97 3.38 5.91 10.71
C THR A 97 2.13 5.41 11.44
N TYR A 98 1.04 6.17 11.39
CA TYR A 98 -0.25 5.82 11.98
C TYR A 98 -1.39 6.43 11.16
N HIS A 99 -2.58 5.84 11.27
CA HIS A 99 -3.76 6.27 10.53
C HIS A 99 -4.94 6.39 11.50
N LEU A 100 -5.63 7.53 11.49
CA LEU A 100 -6.66 7.82 12.49
C LEU A 100 -7.89 8.47 11.86
N ALA A 101 -9.06 8.08 12.36
CA ALA A 101 -10.33 8.72 12.06
C ALA A 101 -10.88 9.41 13.32
N PRO A 102 -11.25 10.71 13.25
CA PRO A 102 -11.92 11.37 14.35
C PRO A 102 -13.29 10.76 14.60
N ARG A 103 -13.68 10.74 15.86
CA ARG A 103 -14.99 10.33 16.35
C ARG A 103 -15.80 11.56 16.77
N ARG A 104 -17.11 11.39 16.93
CA ARG A 104 -17.99 12.50 17.33
C ARG A 104 -17.79 12.86 18.81
N GLU A 105 -17.40 11.88 19.59
CA GLU A 105 -17.22 11.95 21.02
C GLU A 105 -16.02 12.83 21.39
N THR A 106 -16.26 13.82 22.26
CA THR A 106 -15.24 14.68 22.86
C THR A 106 -15.26 14.57 24.38
N LYS A 107 -14.18 15.01 25.02
CA LYS A 107 -14.02 15.02 26.47
C LYS A 107 -13.33 16.31 26.90
N GLN A 108 -13.84 16.91 27.97
CA GLN A 108 -13.16 18.06 28.59
C GLN A 108 -12.03 17.58 29.50
N GLY A 109 -10.83 18.14 29.29
CA GLY A 109 -9.67 17.93 30.14
C GLY A 109 -9.70 18.81 31.39
N THR A 110 -8.96 18.40 32.41
CA THR A 110 -8.76 19.18 33.65
C THR A 110 -7.90 20.42 33.43
N ASP A 111 -7.21 20.49 32.30
CA ASP A 111 -6.42 21.63 31.81
C ASP A 111 -7.28 22.69 31.08
N GLY A 112 -8.60 22.50 31.01
CA GLY A 112 -9.52 23.39 30.32
C GLY A 112 -9.54 23.21 28.80
N LYS A 113 -8.82 22.23 28.24
CA LYS A 113 -8.85 21.93 26.80
C LYS A 113 -9.88 20.86 26.47
N THR A 114 -10.40 20.91 25.24
CA THR A 114 -11.26 19.85 24.69
C THR A 114 -10.40 18.85 23.94
N TYR A 115 -10.71 17.57 24.14
CA TYR A 115 -10.06 16.46 23.47
C TYR A 115 -11.08 15.66 22.67
N ARG A 116 -10.67 15.15 21.51
CA ARG A 116 -11.50 14.32 20.63
C ARG A 116 -11.00 12.88 20.62
N TRP A 117 -11.92 11.94 20.64
CA TRP A 117 -11.60 10.53 20.44
C TRP A 117 -11.28 10.27 18.96
N TYR A 118 -10.21 9.53 18.72
CA TYR A 118 -9.84 8.99 17.42
C TYR A 118 -9.81 7.47 17.51
N VAL A 119 -10.18 6.80 16.41
CA VAL A 119 -9.99 5.35 16.24
C VAL A 119 -8.81 5.12 15.30
N MET A 120 -7.97 4.15 15.64
CA MET A 120 -6.87 3.71 14.78
C MET A 120 -7.40 2.90 13.61
N LEU A 121 -6.98 3.29 12.42
CA LEU A 121 -7.25 2.59 11.17
C LEU A 121 -6.09 1.68 10.83
N ARG A 122 -6.41 0.56 10.18
CA ARG A 122 -5.42 -0.36 9.65
C ARG A 122 -4.74 0.26 8.43
N GLY A 123 -3.42 0.11 8.33
CA GLY A 123 -2.67 0.57 7.16
C GLY A 123 -2.95 -0.27 5.92
N SER A 124 -2.88 0.34 4.73
CA SER A 124 -3.16 -0.38 3.47
C SER A 124 -2.16 -1.51 3.17
N SER A 125 -1.01 -1.53 3.85
CA SER A 125 -0.02 -2.61 3.74
C SER A 125 -0.52 -3.98 4.21
N THR A 126 -1.59 -4.01 5.01
CA THR A 126 -2.20 -5.26 5.52
C THR A 126 -3.62 -5.46 4.99
N PHE A 127 -3.99 -4.75 3.94
CA PHE A 127 -5.31 -4.89 3.31
C PHE A 127 -5.41 -6.20 2.53
N SER A 128 -6.61 -6.77 2.48
CA SER A 128 -6.93 -7.80 1.49
C SER A 128 -6.96 -7.20 0.09
N VAL A 129 -7.00 -8.06 -0.94
CA VAL A 129 -7.14 -7.59 -2.31
C VAL A 129 -8.42 -6.75 -2.50
N GLU A 130 -9.54 -7.16 -1.90
CA GLU A 130 -10.80 -6.41 -1.97
C GLU A 130 -10.69 -5.02 -1.32
N GLU A 131 -10.04 -4.93 -0.17
CA GLU A 131 -9.86 -3.65 0.52
C GLU A 131 -8.91 -2.71 -0.21
N MET A 132 -7.86 -3.25 -0.81
CA MET A 132 -6.97 -2.48 -1.69
C MET A 132 -7.72 -1.97 -2.91
N ASN A 133 -8.64 -2.76 -3.46
CA ASN A 133 -9.46 -2.34 -4.60
C ASN A 133 -10.40 -1.18 -4.25
N MET A 134 -10.97 -1.17 -3.05
CA MET A 134 -11.77 -0.02 -2.58
C MET A 134 -10.93 1.28 -2.56
N LEU A 135 -9.67 1.22 -2.13
CA LEU A 135 -8.77 2.38 -2.18
C LEU A 135 -8.45 2.81 -3.62
N VAL A 136 -8.23 1.86 -4.52
CA VAL A 136 -8.01 2.15 -5.95
C VAL A 136 -9.24 2.81 -6.55
N ASP A 137 -10.45 2.33 -6.25
CA ASP A 137 -11.69 2.90 -6.78
C ASP A 137 -11.88 4.36 -6.35
N LEU A 138 -11.61 4.68 -5.08
CA LEU A 138 -11.62 6.06 -4.57
C LEU A 138 -10.61 6.94 -5.31
N ALA A 139 -9.37 6.47 -5.46
CA ALA A 139 -8.34 7.22 -6.17
C ALA A 139 -8.67 7.41 -7.66
N VAL A 140 -9.25 6.41 -8.33
CA VAL A 140 -9.69 6.48 -9.73
C VAL A 140 -10.84 7.47 -9.88
N GLN A 141 -11.80 7.48 -8.95
CA GLN A 141 -12.91 8.43 -8.97
C GLN A 141 -12.41 9.87 -8.89
N ASP A 142 -11.54 10.17 -7.92
CA ASP A 142 -10.99 11.51 -7.77
C ASP A 142 -10.06 11.89 -8.92
N ALA A 143 -9.24 10.94 -9.42
CA ALA A 143 -8.39 11.16 -10.59
C ALA A 143 -9.24 11.56 -11.81
N LYS A 144 -10.31 10.82 -12.10
CA LYS A 144 -11.25 11.14 -13.18
C LYS A 144 -11.91 12.50 -12.98
N ALA A 145 -12.29 12.85 -11.75
CA ALA A 145 -12.88 14.15 -11.44
C ALA A 145 -11.90 15.31 -11.68
N GLN A 146 -10.60 15.07 -11.56
CA GLN A 146 -9.52 16.02 -11.85
C GLN A 146 -9.03 15.95 -13.32
N GLY A 147 -9.65 15.12 -14.17
CA GLY A 147 -9.24 14.95 -15.57
C GLY A 147 -7.94 14.16 -15.76
N ILE A 148 -7.50 13.41 -14.76
CA ILE A 148 -6.32 12.53 -14.82
C ILE A 148 -6.71 11.24 -15.56
N GLU A 149 -5.88 10.81 -16.50
CA GLU A 149 -6.07 9.54 -17.21
C GLU A 149 -5.86 8.36 -16.27
N THR A 150 -6.83 7.45 -16.24
CA THR A 150 -6.80 6.24 -15.42
C THR A 150 -6.80 5.01 -16.31
N LEU A 151 -6.27 3.90 -15.81
CA LEU A 151 -6.49 2.59 -16.43
C LEU A 151 -7.96 2.36 -16.75
N THR A 152 -8.19 1.68 -17.86
CA THR A 152 -9.52 1.25 -18.27
C THR A 152 -10.09 0.23 -17.29
N PHE A 153 -11.41 0.04 -17.36
CA PHE A 153 -12.09 -0.98 -16.56
C PHE A 153 -11.50 -2.38 -16.78
N ASP A 154 -11.23 -2.76 -18.03
CA ASP A 154 -10.69 -4.07 -18.38
C ASP A 154 -9.26 -4.27 -17.86
N GLU A 155 -8.43 -3.23 -17.89
CA GLU A 155 -7.07 -3.27 -17.33
C GLU A 155 -7.09 -3.43 -15.81
N LEU A 156 -7.97 -2.69 -15.13
CA LEU A 156 -8.17 -2.85 -13.68
C LEU A 156 -8.70 -4.23 -13.32
N ALA A 157 -9.68 -4.75 -14.08
CA ALA A 157 -10.24 -6.08 -13.86
C ALA A 157 -9.15 -7.17 -13.96
N ARG A 158 -8.26 -7.08 -14.96
CA ARG A 158 -7.14 -8.02 -15.12
C ARG A 158 -6.17 -7.99 -13.93
N ILE A 159 -5.83 -6.80 -13.42
CA ILE A 159 -4.95 -6.68 -12.24
C ILE A 159 -5.61 -7.34 -11.02
N ARG A 160 -6.91 -7.07 -10.82
CA ARG A 160 -7.70 -7.61 -9.70
C ARG A 160 -7.79 -9.12 -9.73
N GLU A 161 -8.09 -9.70 -10.88
CA GLU A 161 -8.19 -11.15 -11.05
C GLU A 161 -6.86 -11.85 -10.74
N LEU A 162 -5.74 -11.29 -11.22
CA LEU A 162 -4.40 -11.82 -10.95
C LEU A 162 -4.06 -11.76 -9.45
N GLU A 163 -4.38 -10.66 -8.78
CA GLU A 163 -4.12 -10.50 -7.34
C GLU A 163 -4.99 -11.42 -6.49
N LEU A 164 -6.28 -11.56 -6.82
CA LEU A 164 -7.20 -12.50 -6.15
C LEU A 164 -6.70 -13.95 -6.30
N ALA A 165 -6.31 -14.36 -7.49
CA ALA A 165 -5.78 -15.71 -7.73
C ALA A 165 -4.50 -15.98 -6.93
N ASN A 166 -3.63 -14.97 -6.78
CA ASN A 166 -2.42 -15.08 -5.96
C ASN A 166 -2.74 -15.15 -4.47
N GLU A 167 -3.70 -14.36 -3.99
CA GLU A 167 -4.12 -14.39 -2.58
C GLU A 167 -4.71 -15.75 -2.19
N GLN A 168 -5.53 -16.34 -3.05
CA GLN A 168 -6.11 -17.68 -2.85
C GLN A 168 -5.04 -18.77 -2.82
N LYS A 169 -4.06 -18.73 -3.73
CA LYS A 169 -2.92 -19.67 -3.74
C LYS A 169 -2.11 -19.57 -2.44
N ASN A 170 -1.87 -18.36 -1.96
CA ASN A 170 -1.12 -18.16 -0.72
C ASN A 170 -1.89 -18.69 0.50
N LYS A 171 -3.20 -18.47 0.58
CA LYS A 171 -4.07 -19.04 1.64
C LYS A 171 -4.08 -20.57 1.60
N GLY A 172 -4.14 -21.17 0.40
CA GLY A 172 -4.08 -22.63 0.21
C GLY A 172 -2.77 -23.26 0.68
N ASN A 173 -1.64 -22.63 0.36
CA ASN A 173 -0.32 -23.13 0.75
C ASN A 173 -0.08 -23.11 2.27
N ILE A 174 -0.58 -22.08 2.97
CA ILE A 174 -0.46 -21.97 4.44
C ILE A 174 -1.19 -23.14 5.13
N ASN A 175 -2.36 -23.53 4.62
CA ASN A 175 -3.15 -24.62 5.19
C ASN A 175 -2.50 -26.02 4.97
N THR A 176 -1.70 -26.20 3.92
CA THR A 176 -1.01 -27.48 3.65
C THR A 176 0.27 -27.69 4.44
N THR A 177 0.88 -26.63 4.96
CA THR A 177 2.10 -26.70 5.79
C THR A 177 1.83 -26.85 7.30
N SER A 178 0.57 -26.83 7.70
CA SER A 178 0.14 -26.97 9.11
C SER A 178 -0.54 -28.31 9.40
N SER A 179 -0.36 -29.31 8.53
CA SER A 179 -0.82 -30.70 8.72
C SER A 179 0.36 -31.65 8.91
#